data_AF-A0A7C5ACY5-F1
#
_entry.id   AF-A0A7C5ACY5-F1
#
_cell.length_a   1.000
_cell.length_b   1.000
_cell.length_c   1.000
_cell.angle_alpha   90.00
_cell.angle_beta   90.00
_cell.angle_gamma   90.00
#
_symmetry.space_group_name_H-M   'P 1'
#
loop_
_entity.id
_entity.type
_entity.pdbx_description
1 polymer ?
#
loop_
_entity_poly.entity_id
_entity_poly.type
_entity_poly.pdbx_seq_one_letter_code
_entity_poly.pdbx_strand_id
1 'polypeptide(L)'
;MKSVFPWMAGLLALALVAAVWFFLRAETARPSRAAENPEGTPFAVEPAPEVPRERTKSAGLPEWVTGEGVLARAPARGPGHLPNVVNELAALCWGKTPLAANTIEVKQKLLELRQQLPEMSPEQLQAIADFFRKSDQRGFKYHMLIAFRSWCGDPFVEPVAEYYESEPDLVGEALGYMILRTPKAAEAFDRLIEREVDPVRRAKLIARLGFVGAPSAEPILTRWLESGDPVDRRQAVASLARIPTPTARGKVWEILNGDFEAAGWDLAESRPDIPEFDDLRAVATSALLGNGSRDDVRRLLDRVKNDDSGDDAIAGYVEKLFPAARSPEFVPDVVDLMVRRGRVSRSLLLYIRKVGGQEHFADVQRLLDLDLTDDEKTMVSSVLDALR
;
A
#
# COMPACT_ATOMS: atom_id res chain seq x y z
N MET A 1 -27.30 10.94 7.85
CA MET A 1 -26.13 10.27 7.22
C MET A 1 -25.28 11.24 6.40
N LYS A 2 -24.70 12.28 7.02
CA LYS A 2 -23.78 13.24 6.36
C LYS A 2 -22.71 13.67 7.37
N SER A 3 -21.65 12.88 7.55
CA SER A 3 -20.42 13.34 8.24
C SER A 3 -19.20 12.41 8.18
N VAL A 4 -19.26 11.23 7.54
CA VAL A 4 -18.13 10.26 7.57
C VAL A 4 -17.00 10.58 6.55
N PHE A 5 -17.23 11.52 5.63
CA PHE A 5 -16.32 11.75 4.49
C PHE A 5 -14.99 12.49 4.75
N PRO A 6 -14.84 13.39 5.74
CA PRO A 6 -13.59 14.16 5.90
C PRO A 6 -12.38 13.32 6.37
N TRP A 7 -12.63 12.24 7.11
CA TRP A 7 -11.58 11.47 7.77
C TRP A 7 -10.86 10.51 6.81
N MET A 8 -11.54 10.02 5.76
CA MET A 8 -10.93 9.16 4.75
C MET A 8 -9.93 9.91 3.84
N ALA A 9 -10.17 11.19 3.56
CA ALA A 9 -9.24 12.00 2.77
C ALA A 9 -7.91 12.25 3.51
N GLY A 10 -7.97 12.44 4.83
CA GLY A 10 -6.77 12.56 5.69
C GLY A 10 -5.96 11.26 5.75
N LEU A 11 -6.64 10.11 5.84
CA LEU A 11 -5.98 8.79 5.84
C LEU A 11 -5.27 8.48 4.53
N LEU A 12 -5.87 8.85 3.39
CA LEU A 12 -5.26 8.64 2.06
C LEU A 12 -4.00 9.51 1.86
N ALA A 13 -4.05 10.78 2.27
CA ALA A 13 -2.91 11.69 2.16
C ALA A 13 -1.72 11.25 3.03
N LEU A 14 -1.99 10.74 4.24
CA LEU A 14 -0.95 10.29 5.17
C LEU A 14 -0.32 8.95 4.77
N ALA A 15 -1.09 8.02 4.19
CA ALA A 15 -0.54 6.76 3.67
C ALA A 15 0.41 7.02 2.49
N LEU A 16 0.09 8.00 1.64
CA LEU A 16 0.97 8.46 0.54
C LEU A 16 2.28 9.07 1.07
N VAL A 17 2.21 9.90 2.11
CA VAL A 17 3.42 10.49 2.74
C VAL A 17 4.30 9.42 3.38
N ALA A 18 3.72 8.42 4.05
CA ALA A 18 4.47 7.32 4.65
C ALA A 18 5.15 6.44 3.59
N ALA A 19 4.46 6.14 2.48
CA ALA A 19 5.03 5.37 1.37
C ALA A 19 6.18 6.13 0.65
N VAL A 20 6.01 7.44 0.43
CA VAL A 20 7.05 8.31 -0.15
C VAL A 20 8.25 8.43 0.78
N TRP A 21 8.04 8.55 2.10
CA TRP A 21 9.14 8.61 3.07
C TRP A 21 9.92 7.29 3.15
N PHE A 22 9.23 6.15 3.09
CA PHE A 22 9.88 4.83 3.02
C PHE A 22 10.70 4.67 1.73
N PHE A 23 10.20 5.18 0.61
CA PHE A 23 10.87 5.13 -0.70
C PHE A 23 12.14 6.00 -0.73
N LEU A 24 12.07 7.25 -0.25
CA LEU A 24 13.23 8.16 -0.21
C LEU A 24 14.35 7.66 0.71
N ARG A 25 14.00 6.93 1.78
CA ARG A 25 14.97 6.34 2.70
C ARG A 25 15.67 5.10 2.13
N ALA A 26 15.00 4.35 1.25
CA ALA A 26 15.59 3.22 0.55
C ALA A 26 16.58 3.68 -0.55
N GLU A 27 16.29 4.79 -1.24
CA GLU A 27 17.17 5.32 -2.30
C GLU A 27 18.48 5.92 -1.75
N THR A 28 18.44 6.49 -0.54
CA THR A 28 19.61 7.11 0.14
C THR A 28 20.54 6.09 0.81
N ALA A 29 20.12 4.82 0.92
CA ALA A 29 20.92 3.75 1.50
C ALA A 29 21.81 3.00 0.49
N ARG A 30 21.84 3.41 -0.80
CA ARG A 30 22.81 2.86 -1.76
C ARG A 30 24.20 3.41 -1.45
N PRO A 31 25.19 2.59 -1.06
CA PRO A 31 26.56 3.05 -0.97
C PRO A 31 27.04 3.46 -2.36
N SER A 32 27.45 4.72 -2.48
CA SER A 32 28.17 5.24 -3.64
C SER A 32 29.43 4.40 -3.85
N ARG A 33 29.40 3.48 -4.82
CA ARG A 33 30.63 2.90 -5.40
C ARG A 33 31.33 4.00 -6.19
N ALA A 34 32.04 4.87 -5.48
CA ALA A 34 33.10 5.67 -6.05
C ALA A 34 34.31 4.74 -6.20
N ALA A 35 34.61 4.37 -7.45
CA ALA A 35 35.83 3.69 -7.80
C ALA A 35 37.02 4.65 -7.58
N GLU A 36 37.93 4.26 -6.69
CA GLU A 36 39.29 4.75 -6.71
C GLU A 36 39.94 4.33 -8.03
N ASN A 37 40.45 5.28 -8.80
CA ASN A 37 41.41 5.01 -9.86
C ASN A 37 42.46 6.13 -9.84
N PRO A 38 43.68 5.87 -9.34
CA PRO A 38 44.78 6.81 -9.40
C PRO A 38 45.58 6.50 -10.66
N GLU A 39 45.44 7.33 -11.71
CA GLU A 39 46.53 7.69 -12.62
C GLU A 39 45.99 8.58 -13.74
N GLY A 40 46.63 9.73 -13.89
CA GLY A 40 46.22 10.79 -14.81
C GLY A 40 46.68 10.55 -16.24
N THR A 41 45.80 10.88 -17.18
CA THR A 41 46.13 11.41 -18.51
C THR A 41 44.94 12.22 -19.02
N PRO A 42 45.15 13.41 -19.61
CA PRO A 42 44.04 14.23 -20.10
C PRO A 42 43.55 13.69 -21.45
N PHE A 43 42.34 13.12 -21.47
CA PHE A 43 41.66 12.79 -22.72
C PHE A 43 41.06 14.07 -23.34
N ALA A 44 41.48 14.37 -24.56
CA ALA A 44 40.83 15.32 -25.43
C ALA A 44 39.40 14.84 -25.74
N VAL A 45 38.41 15.69 -25.47
CA VAL A 45 37.00 15.44 -25.80
C VAL A 45 36.81 15.72 -27.29
N GLU A 46 36.71 14.68 -28.10
CA GLU A 46 36.17 14.80 -29.47
C GLU A 46 34.66 15.12 -29.39
N PRO A 47 34.15 16.05 -30.22
CA PRO A 47 32.72 16.34 -30.27
C PRO A 47 31.96 15.12 -30.83
N ALA A 48 30.87 14.75 -30.15
CA ALA A 48 30.02 13.65 -30.55
C ALA A 48 29.42 13.88 -31.95
N PRO A 49 29.33 12.85 -32.81
CA PRO A 49 28.70 12.97 -34.12
C PRO A 49 27.20 13.27 -33.97
N GLU A 50 26.71 14.23 -34.75
CA GLU A 50 25.29 14.57 -34.81
C GLU A 50 24.47 13.33 -35.20
N VAL A 51 23.61 12.88 -34.27
CA VAL A 51 22.62 11.83 -34.53
C VAL A 51 21.51 12.43 -35.41
N PRO A 52 21.21 11.85 -36.59
CA PRO A 52 20.12 12.30 -37.42
C PRO A 52 18.79 12.16 -36.65
N ARG A 53 18.09 13.28 -36.45
CA ARG A 53 16.71 13.26 -35.96
C ARG A 53 15.80 12.63 -37.02
N GLU A 54 15.54 11.34 -36.90
CA GLU A 54 14.45 10.70 -37.64
C GLU A 54 13.12 11.38 -37.23
N ARG A 55 12.52 12.07 -38.20
CA ARG A 55 11.12 12.48 -38.12
C ARG A 55 10.28 11.21 -38.04
N THR A 56 9.75 10.91 -36.86
CA THR A 56 8.63 9.98 -36.72
C THR A 56 7.50 10.49 -37.61
N LYS A 57 7.19 9.73 -38.67
CA LYS A 57 5.99 9.93 -39.47
C LYS A 57 4.81 9.85 -38.51
N SER A 58 4.03 10.92 -38.41
CA SER A 58 2.74 10.92 -37.76
C SER A 58 1.92 9.77 -38.31
N ALA A 59 1.58 8.78 -37.48
CA ALA A 59 0.54 7.83 -37.81
C ALA A 59 -0.72 8.65 -38.11
N GLY A 60 -1.19 8.56 -39.36
CA GLY A 60 -2.47 9.16 -39.74
C GLY A 60 -3.55 8.64 -38.81
N LEU A 61 -4.47 9.53 -38.44
CA LEU A 61 -5.67 9.19 -37.69
C LEU A 61 -6.35 7.96 -38.34
N PRO A 62 -6.86 7.00 -37.56
CA PRO A 62 -7.69 5.92 -38.10
C PRO A 62 -8.84 6.52 -38.91
N GLU A 63 -9.23 5.88 -40.01
CA GLU A 63 -10.22 6.37 -40.98
C GLU A 63 -11.60 6.71 -40.36
N TRP A 64 -11.88 6.23 -39.14
CA TRP A 64 -13.07 6.56 -38.36
C TRP A 64 -12.97 7.87 -37.54
N VAL A 65 -11.83 8.55 -37.51
CA VAL A 65 -11.57 9.77 -36.72
C VAL A 65 -11.49 11.05 -37.57
N THR A 66 -11.30 10.96 -38.90
CA THR A 66 -11.08 12.14 -39.78
C THR A 66 -12.33 12.63 -40.52
N GLY A 67 -13.45 12.78 -39.82
CA GLY A 67 -14.65 13.34 -40.44
C GLY A 67 -15.45 14.23 -39.50
N GLU A 68 -15.34 15.55 -39.69
CA GLU A 68 -16.28 16.57 -39.16
C GLU A 68 -17.76 16.33 -39.59
N GLY A 69 -18.05 15.26 -40.35
CA GLY A 69 -19.39 14.87 -40.80
C GLY A 69 -20.02 13.65 -40.12
N VAL A 70 -19.37 12.97 -39.16
CA VAL A 70 -19.88 11.67 -38.64
C VAL A 70 -20.84 11.78 -37.45
N LEU A 71 -21.02 12.97 -36.86
CA LEU A 71 -22.09 13.17 -35.86
C LEU A 71 -23.51 13.15 -36.47
N ALA A 72 -23.67 13.08 -37.80
CA ALA A 72 -24.97 13.28 -38.45
C ALA A 72 -25.74 12.00 -38.85
N ARG A 73 -25.16 10.80 -38.86
CA ARG A 73 -25.92 9.54 -39.07
C ARG A 73 -25.28 8.38 -38.34
N ALA A 74 -25.67 8.17 -37.08
CA ALA A 74 -25.35 6.95 -36.36
C ALA A 74 -26.08 5.76 -37.03
N PRO A 75 -25.36 4.75 -37.56
CA PRO A 75 -26.00 3.51 -38.01
C PRO A 75 -26.74 2.84 -36.85
N ALA A 76 -27.77 2.06 -37.17
CA ALA A 76 -28.63 1.40 -36.20
C ALA A 76 -27.79 0.64 -35.15
N ARG A 77 -28.04 0.96 -33.87
CA ARG A 77 -27.33 0.46 -32.69
C ARG A 77 -27.53 -1.05 -32.55
N GLY A 78 -26.66 -1.84 -33.16
CA GLY A 78 -26.57 -3.27 -32.89
C GLY A 78 -25.92 -3.52 -31.52
N PRO A 79 -26.22 -4.66 -30.85
CA PRO A 79 -25.47 -5.10 -29.67
C PRO A 79 -23.97 -5.16 -29.99
N GLY A 80 -23.13 -4.60 -29.13
CA GLY A 80 -21.66 -4.55 -29.30
C GLY A 80 -21.06 -3.23 -29.81
N HIS A 81 -21.86 -2.16 -29.97
CA HIS A 81 -21.31 -0.84 -30.29
C HIS A 81 -20.68 -0.20 -29.05
N LEU A 82 -19.50 0.40 -29.23
CA LEU A 82 -18.82 1.18 -28.18
C LEU A 82 -19.70 2.38 -27.78
N PRO A 83 -20.04 2.56 -26.49
CA PRO A 83 -20.88 3.69 -26.08
C PRO A 83 -20.28 5.04 -26.46
N ASN A 84 -21.13 5.97 -26.92
CA ASN A 84 -20.69 7.29 -27.38
C ASN A 84 -19.82 8.03 -26.36
N VAL A 85 -20.17 7.92 -25.07
CA VAL A 85 -19.40 8.54 -23.98
C VAL A 85 -17.94 8.06 -23.95
N VAL A 86 -17.66 6.81 -24.35
CA VAL A 86 -16.30 6.26 -24.41
C VAL A 86 -15.56 6.76 -25.65
N ASN A 87 -16.24 6.88 -26.79
CA ASN A 87 -15.67 7.51 -27.99
C ASN A 87 -15.29 8.97 -27.74
N GLU A 88 -16.18 9.75 -27.12
CA GLU A 88 -15.94 11.14 -26.76
C GLU A 88 -14.80 11.27 -25.75
N LEU A 89 -14.76 10.41 -24.74
CA LEU A 89 -13.68 10.36 -23.76
C LEU A 89 -12.32 10.07 -24.43
N ALA A 90 -12.27 9.12 -25.36
CA ALA A 90 -11.07 8.80 -26.12
C ALA A 90 -10.62 9.99 -26.97
N ALA A 91 -11.54 10.62 -27.71
CA ALA A 91 -11.24 11.82 -28.50
C ALA A 91 -10.64 12.95 -27.66
N LEU A 92 -11.19 13.18 -26.45
CA LEU A 92 -10.65 14.18 -25.51
C LEU A 92 -9.24 13.86 -25.01
N CYS A 93 -8.85 12.59 -24.99
CA CYS A 93 -7.54 12.12 -24.55
C CYS A 93 -6.51 11.94 -25.68
N TRP A 94 -6.94 12.06 -26.95
CA TRP A 94 -6.10 11.78 -28.10
C TRP A 94 -4.83 12.64 -28.13
N GLY A 95 -3.67 11.99 -28.28
CA GLY A 95 -2.36 12.67 -28.32
C GLY A 95 -1.94 13.35 -27.01
N LYS A 96 -2.69 13.19 -25.92
CA LYS A 96 -2.38 13.81 -24.63
C LYS A 96 -1.68 12.84 -23.69
N THR A 97 -0.72 13.37 -22.93
CA THR A 97 -0.19 12.68 -21.75
C THR A 97 -1.27 12.56 -20.68
N PRO A 98 -1.14 11.64 -19.70
CA PRO A 98 -2.05 11.57 -18.55
C PRO A 98 -2.31 12.91 -17.87
N LEU A 99 -1.25 13.72 -17.67
CA LEU A 99 -1.39 15.03 -17.03
C LEU A 99 -2.16 16.03 -17.92
N ALA A 100 -1.86 16.04 -19.22
CA ALA A 100 -2.54 16.93 -20.17
C ALA A 100 -4.01 16.53 -20.42
N ALA A 101 -4.34 15.25 -20.25
CA ALA A 101 -5.71 14.75 -20.38
C ALA A 101 -6.58 15.04 -19.13
N ASN A 102 -5.98 15.47 -18.01
CA ASN A 102 -6.66 15.75 -16.74
C ASN A 102 -7.48 17.06 -16.75
N THR A 103 -8.40 17.15 -17.70
CA THR A 103 -9.27 18.30 -17.97
C THR A 103 -10.63 18.14 -17.28
N ILE A 104 -11.42 19.23 -17.22
CA ILE A 104 -12.76 19.20 -16.62
C ILE A 104 -13.69 18.33 -17.48
N GLU A 105 -13.54 18.43 -18.80
CA GLU A 105 -14.32 17.70 -19.81
C GLU A 105 -14.10 16.19 -19.69
N VAL A 106 -12.85 15.74 -19.53
CA VAL A 106 -12.54 14.33 -19.27
C VAL A 106 -13.20 13.85 -17.99
N LYS A 107 -13.14 14.63 -16.90
CA LYS A 107 -13.80 14.28 -15.63
C LYS A 107 -15.33 14.21 -15.75
N GLN A 108 -15.94 15.10 -16.54
CA GLN A 108 -17.37 15.07 -16.84
C GLN A 108 -17.75 13.81 -17.61
N LYS A 109 -17.00 13.45 -18.67
CA LYS A 109 -17.26 12.23 -19.45
C LYS A 109 -17.05 10.95 -18.64
N LEU A 110 -16.06 10.94 -17.75
CA LEU A 110 -15.89 9.89 -16.76
C LEU A 110 -17.13 9.76 -15.84
N LEU A 111 -17.69 10.87 -15.36
CA LEU A 111 -18.90 10.85 -14.54
C LEU A 111 -20.14 10.38 -15.32
N GLU A 112 -20.30 10.82 -16.57
CA GLU A 112 -21.38 10.35 -17.45
C GLU A 112 -21.27 8.84 -17.71
N LEU A 113 -20.06 8.34 -18.01
CA LEU A 113 -19.81 6.91 -18.19
C LEU A 113 -20.21 6.13 -16.93
N ARG A 114 -19.80 6.62 -15.75
CA ARG A 114 -20.19 6.01 -14.47
C ARG A 114 -21.70 5.89 -14.30
N GLN A 115 -22.45 6.93 -14.66
CA GLN A 115 -23.91 6.95 -14.50
C GLN A 115 -24.59 5.95 -15.44
N GLN A 116 -24.03 5.73 -16.63
CA GLN A 116 -24.57 4.80 -17.63
C GLN A 116 -24.19 3.34 -17.37
N LEU A 117 -23.05 3.07 -16.72
CA LEU A 117 -22.54 1.70 -16.51
C LEU A 117 -23.57 0.69 -15.96
N PRO A 118 -24.41 1.01 -14.95
CA PRO A 118 -25.40 0.08 -14.43
C PRO A 118 -26.47 -0.34 -15.46
N GLU A 119 -26.69 0.47 -16.49
CA GLU A 119 -27.68 0.23 -17.55
C GLU A 119 -27.06 -0.40 -18.80
N MET A 120 -25.74 -0.57 -18.83
CA MET A 120 -25.05 -1.13 -19.99
C MET A 120 -25.23 -2.64 -20.10
N SER A 121 -25.44 -3.12 -21.32
CA SER A 121 -25.48 -4.55 -21.60
C SER A 121 -24.09 -5.20 -21.45
N PRO A 122 -24.00 -6.51 -21.20
CA PRO A 122 -22.73 -7.22 -21.17
C PRO A 122 -21.87 -7.01 -22.44
N GLU A 123 -22.49 -6.91 -23.61
CA GLU A 123 -21.81 -6.66 -24.89
C GLU A 123 -21.19 -5.24 -24.93
N GLN A 124 -21.87 -4.25 -24.35
CA GLN A 124 -21.33 -2.89 -24.24
C GLN A 124 -20.16 -2.85 -23.26
N LEU A 125 -20.26 -3.51 -22.11
CA LEU A 125 -19.15 -3.62 -21.16
C LEU A 125 -17.93 -4.31 -21.80
N GLN A 126 -18.16 -5.38 -22.56
CA GLN A 126 -17.11 -6.07 -23.31
C GLN A 126 -16.50 -5.17 -24.40
N ALA A 127 -17.30 -4.38 -25.12
CA ALA A 127 -16.80 -3.44 -26.11
C ALA A 127 -15.88 -2.37 -25.48
N ILE A 128 -16.22 -1.88 -24.27
CA ILE A 128 -15.36 -0.95 -23.52
C ILE A 128 -14.06 -1.64 -23.09
N ALA A 129 -14.13 -2.86 -22.56
CA ALA A 129 -12.98 -3.66 -22.17
C ALA A 129 -12.02 -3.90 -23.34
N ASP A 130 -12.56 -4.29 -24.51
CA ASP A 130 -11.79 -4.51 -25.73
C ASP A 130 -11.18 -3.22 -26.27
N PHE A 131 -11.92 -2.11 -26.20
CA PHE A 131 -11.41 -0.80 -26.59
C PHE A 131 -10.27 -0.35 -25.67
N PHE A 132 -10.41 -0.51 -24.36
CA PHE A 132 -9.34 -0.24 -23.39
C PHE A 132 -8.09 -1.07 -23.71
N ARG A 133 -8.25 -2.38 -23.94
CA ARG A 133 -7.15 -3.28 -24.29
C ARG A 133 -6.39 -2.81 -25.54
N LYS A 134 -7.12 -2.51 -26.62
CA LYS A 134 -6.56 -2.16 -27.94
C LYS A 134 -6.05 -0.72 -28.06
N SER A 135 -6.50 0.18 -27.19
CA SER A 135 -6.12 1.60 -27.27
C SER A 135 -4.63 1.81 -26.97
N ASP A 136 -3.97 2.61 -27.80
CA ASP A 136 -2.60 3.10 -27.59
C ASP A 136 -2.57 4.45 -26.86
N GLN A 137 -3.73 5.03 -26.58
CA GLN A 137 -3.87 6.35 -25.98
C GLN A 137 -3.58 6.30 -24.47
N ARG A 138 -2.36 6.66 -24.08
CA ARG A 138 -1.92 6.67 -22.67
C ARG A 138 -2.81 7.52 -21.76
N GLY A 139 -3.22 8.71 -22.21
CA GLY A 139 -4.14 9.56 -21.45
C GLY A 139 -5.49 8.89 -21.17
N PHE A 140 -6.07 8.24 -22.19
CA PHE A 140 -7.31 7.48 -22.06
C PHE A 140 -7.14 6.31 -21.08
N LYS A 141 -6.10 5.48 -21.26
CA LYS A 141 -5.83 4.32 -20.38
C LYS A 141 -5.64 4.73 -18.93
N TYR A 142 -4.88 5.80 -18.67
CA TYR A 142 -4.70 6.34 -17.32
C TYR A 142 -6.03 6.71 -16.66
N HIS A 143 -6.86 7.48 -17.35
CA HIS A 143 -8.14 7.91 -16.81
C HIS A 143 -9.13 6.75 -16.64
N MET A 144 -9.11 5.77 -17.53
CA MET A 144 -9.89 4.54 -17.39
C MET A 144 -9.43 3.70 -16.19
N LEU A 145 -8.12 3.57 -15.94
CA LEU A 145 -7.61 2.89 -14.74
C LEU A 145 -8.07 3.56 -13.44
N ILE A 146 -8.08 4.89 -13.40
CA ILE A 146 -8.62 5.65 -12.25
C ILE A 146 -10.11 5.37 -12.09
N ALA A 147 -10.86 5.45 -13.18
CA ALA A 147 -12.29 5.16 -13.23
C ALA A 147 -12.63 3.77 -12.70
N PHE A 148 -11.88 2.76 -13.15
CA PHE A 148 -12.05 1.37 -12.75
C PHE A 148 -11.96 1.19 -11.23
N ARG A 149 -11.13 1.95 -10.51
CA ARG A 149 -11.07 1.91 -9.03
C ARG A 149 -12.44 2.04 -8.35
N SER A 150 -13.38 2.74 -8.97
CA SER A 150 -14.68 3.01 -8.38
C SER A 150 -15.86 2.26 -9.01
N TRP A 151 -15.69 1.64 -10.19
CA TRP A 151 -16.84 1.28 -11.03
C TRP A 151 -16.95 -0.17 -11.49
N CYS A 152 -15.90 -0.98 -11.45
CA CYS A 152 -15.89 -2.18 -12.30
C CYS A 152 -16.21 -3.50 -11.59
N GLY A 153 -16.79 -4.39 -12.40
CA GLY A 153 -16.91 -5.82 -12.18
C GLY A 153 -16.03 -6.61 -13.17
N ASP A 154 -16.31 -7.91 -13.26
CA ASP A 154 -15.50 -8.92 -13.96
C ASP A 154 -14.94 -8.57 -15.35
N PRO A 155 -15.68 -7.92 -16.28
CA PRO A 155 -15.21 -7.75 -17.67
C PRO A 155 -13.91 -6.94 -17.81
N PHE A 156 -13.58 -6.11 -16.81
CA PHE A 156 -12.42 -5.22 -16.86
C PHE A 156 -11.17 -5.78 -16.18
N VAL A 157 -11.28 -6.90 -15.44
CA VAL A 157 -10.14 -7.47 -14.69
C VAL A 157 -8.99 -7.85 -15.62
N GLU A 158 -9.25 -8.67 -16.64
CA GLU A 158 -8.20 -9.11 -17.57
C GLU A 158 -7.62 -7.96 -18.40
N PRO A 159 -8.43 -7.07 -19.03
CA PRO A 159 -7.88 -5.91 -19.73
C PRO A 159 -6.96 -5.04 -18.86
N VAL A 160 -7.31 -4.84 -17.58
CA VAL A 160 -6.48 -4.09 -16.63
C VAL A 160 -5.19 -4.85 -16.32
N ALA A 161 -5.27 -6.15 -16.03
CA ALA A 161 -4.10 -6.97 -15.70
C ALA A 161 -3.12 -7.10 -16.89
N GLU A 162 -3.62 -7.22 -18.12
CA GLU A 162 -2.82 -7.27 -19.35
C GLU A 162 -1.99 -5.99 -19.57
N TYR A 163 -2.42 -4.86 -18.99
CA TYR A 163 -1.70 -3.59 -19.10
C TYR A 163 -0.57 -3.43 -18.06
N TYR A 164 -0.31 -4.46 -17.24
CA TYR A 164 0.65 -4.42 -16.13
C TYR A 164 2.06 -3.98 -16.56
N GLU A 165 2.61 -4.57 -17.64
CA GLU A 165 3.97 -4.27 -18.10
C GLU A 165 4.18 -2.80 -18.48
N SER A 166 3.11 -2.11 -18.89
CA SER A 166 3.19 -0.70 -19.26
C SER A 166 3.13 0.24 -18.07
N GLU A 167 2.32 -0.07 -17.06
CA GLU A 167 2.03 0.81 -15.92
C GLU A 167 1.77 -0.01 -14.62
N PRO A 168 2.79 -0.69 -14.06
CA PRO A 168 2.60 -1.70 -13.00
C PRO A 168 1.98 -1.12 -11.73
N ASP A 169 2.40 0.08 -11.32
CA ASP A 169 1.89 0.74 -10.12
C ASP A 169 0.41 1.12 -10.25
N LEU A 170 -0.03 1.57 -11.43
CA LEU A 170 -1.42 1.95 -11.70
C LEU A 170 -2.34 0.74 -11.84
N VAL A 171 -1.85 -0.32 -12.49
CA VAL A 171 -2.58 -1.59 -12.61
C VAL A 171 -2.75 -2.24 -11.24
N GLY A 172 -1.67 -2.32 -10.45
CA GLY A 172 -1.75 -2.81 -9.07
C GLY A 172 -2.73 -1.98 -8.23
N GLU A 173 -2.73 -0.65 -8.38
CA GLU A 173 -3.73 0.18 -7.69
C GLU A 173 -5.15 -0.10 -8.14
N ALA A 174 -5.40 -0.19 -9.45
CA ALA A 174 -6.73 -0.47 -10.00
C ALA A 174 -7.26 -1.83 -9.52
N LEU A 175 -6.48 -2.90 -9.70
CA LEU A 175 -6.83 -4.24 -9.22
C LEU A 175 -7.06 -4.25 -7.71
N GLY A 176 -6.25 -3.49 -6.95
CA GLY A 176 -6.37 -3.33 -5.51
C GLY A 176 -7.71 -2.76 -5.06
N TYR A 177 -8.39 -1.96 -5.87
CA TYR A 177 -9.76 -1.53 -5.58
C TYR A 177 -10.81 -2.47 -6.17
N MET A 178 -10.53 -3.10 -7.31
CA MET A 178 -11.43 -4.05 -7.98
C MET A 178 -11.71 -5.30 -7.14
N ILE A 179 -10.74 -5.73 -6.33
CA ILE A 179 -10.88 -6.89 -5.44
C ILE A 179 -12.03 -6.75 -4.42
N LEU A 180 -12.46 -5.52 -4.10
CA LEU A 180 -13.65 -5.26 -3.26
C LEU A 180 -14.98 -5.53 -3.97
N ARG A 181 -14.95 -5.77 -5.28
CA ARG A 181 -16.13 -5.95 -6.14
C ARG A 181 -16.16 -7.32 -6.78
N THR A 182 -14.99 -7.91 -7.06
CA THR A 182 -14.89 -9.21 -7.70
C THR A 182 -13.69 -10.01 -7.21
N PRO A 183 -13.86 -11.31 -6.87
CA PRO A 183 -12.75 -12.18 -6.52
C PRO A 183 -11.79 -12.42 -7.70
N LYS A 184 -12.22 -12.22 -8.95
CA LYS A 184 -11.35 -12.35 -10.13
C LYS A 184 -10.15 -11.41 -10.09
N ALA A 185 -10.29 -10.24 -9.45
CA ALA A 185 -9.16 -9.33 -9.28
C ALA A 185 -8.08 -9.94 -8.35
N ALA A 186 -8.46 -10.76 -7.36
CA ALA A 186 -7.51 -11.51 -6.53
C ALA A 186 -6.76 -12.54 -7.38
N GLU A 187 -7.47 -13.29 -8.23
CA GLU A 187 -6.85 -14.25 -9.16
C GLU A 187 -5.91 -13.56 -10.16
N ALA A 188 -6.28 -12.37 -10.64
CA ALA A 188 -5.43 -11.57 -11.51
C ALA A 188 -4.16 -11.09 -10.79
N PHE A 189 -4.28 -10.60 -9.54
CA PHE A 189 -3.11 -10.34 -8.70
C PHE A 189 -2.23 -11.56 -8.58
N ASP A 190 -2.82 -12.72 -8.30
CA ASP A 190 -2.05 -13.94 -8.09
C ASP A 190 -1.17 -14.27 -9.30
N ARG A 191 -1.79 -14.27 -10.48
CA ARG A 191 -1.08 -14.48 -11.74
C ARG A 191 -0.01 -13.43 -12.00
N LEU A 192 -0.23 -12.16 -11.63
CA LEU A 192 0.79 -11.12 -11.78
C LEU A 192 1.95 -11.33 -10.81
N ILE A 193 1.70 -11.69 -9.56
CA ILE A 193 2.73 -11.94 -8.56
C ILE A 193 3.60 -13.14 -8.98
N GLU A 194 2.99 -14.23 -9.46
CA GLU A 194 3.71 -15.43 -9.94
C GLU A 194 4.64 -15.16 -11.13
N ARG A 195 4.26 -14.22 -12.00
CA ARG A 195 5.05 -13.86 -13.21
C ARG A 195 6.11 -12.81 -12.93
N GLU A 196 5.98 -12.06 -11.85
CA GLU A 196 6.86 -10.94 -11.54
C GLU A 196 8.22 -11.44 -11.03
N VAL A 197 9.24 -11.23 -11.86
CA VAL A 197 10.61 -11.67 -11.60
C VAL A 197 11.37 -10.67 -10.73
N ASP A 198 10.99 -9.39 -10.76
CA ASP A 198 11.60 -8.36 -9.92
C ASP A 198 11.07 -8.48 -8.48
N PRO A 199 11.93 -8.81 -7.50
CA PRO A 199 11.48 -9.06 -6.12
C PRO A 199 10.87 -7.81 -5.47
N VAL A 200 11.29 -6.60 -5.87
CA VAL A 200 10.73 -5.35 -5.33
C VAL A 200 9.32 -5.12 -5.85
N ARG A 201 9.06 -5.38 -7.14
CA ARG A 201 7.73 -5.28 -7.74
C ARG A 201 6.80 -6.39 -7.23
N ARG A 202 7.32 -7.62 -7.09
CA ARG A 202 6.55 -8.75 -6.54
C ARG A 202 6.09 -8.46 -5.12
N ALA A 203 7.00 -7.99 -4.26
CA ALA A 203 6.68 -7.55 -2.90
C ALA A 203 5.64 -6.42 -2.88
N LYS A 204 5.73 -5.43 -3.78
CA LYS A 204 4.72 -4.37 -3.92
C LYS A 204 3.34 -4.90 -4.33
N LEU A 205 3.27 -5.89 -5.21
CA LEU A 205 2.01 -6.53 -5.59
C LEU A 205 1.37 -7.26 -4.40
N ILE A 206 2.16 -8.01 -3.63
CA ILE A 206 1.71 -8.69 -2.40
C ILE A 206 1.19 -7.67 -1.37
N ALA A 207 1.90 -6.56 -1.18
CA ALA A 207 1.48 -5.47 -0.30
C ALA A 207 0.16 -4.84 -0.78
N ARG A 208 0.03 -4.63 -2.09
CA ARG A 208 -1.15 -4.02 -2.71
C ARG A 208 -2.38 -4.92 -2.63
N LEU A 209 -2.20 -6.24 -2.77
CA LEU A 209 -3.26 -7.24 -2.67
C LEU A 209 -4.00 -7.16 -1.31
N GLY A 210 -3.28 -7.00 -0.21
CA GLY A 210 -3.88 -6.83 1.13
C GLY A 210 -4.26 -5.40 1.50
N PHE A 211 -3.89 -4.40 0.68
CA PHE A 211 -3.99 -2.99 1.07
C PHE A 211 -5.40 -2.55 1.46
N VAL A 212 -6.42 -3.02 0.75
CA VAL A 212 -7.83 -2.68 1.00
C VAL A 212 -8.54 -3.64 1.97
N GLY A 213 -7.85 -4.66 2.46
CA GLY A 213 -8.41 -5.63 3.42
C GLY A 213 -9.50 -6.53 2.84
N ALA A 214 -9.44 -6.85 1.54
CA ALA A 214 -10.44 -7.72 0.91
C ALA A 214 -10.26 -9.19 1.35
N PRO A 215 -11.29 -9.88 1.86
CA PRO A 215 -11.17 -11.28 2.28
C PRO A 215 -10.71 -12.24 1.18
N SER A 216 -11.02 -11.95 -0.10
CA SER A 216 -10.58 -12.76 -1.24
C SER A 216 -9.05 -12.77 -1.45
N ALA A 217 -8.32 -11.83 -0.84
CA ALA A 217 -6.86 -11.83 -0.85
C ALA A 217 -6.24 -12.86 0.12
N GLU A 218 -6.98 -13.29 1.14
CA GLU A 218 -6.45 -14.12 2.24
C GLU A 218 -5.80 -15.43 1.76
N PRO A 219 -6.41 -16.25 0.88
CA PRO A 219 -5.79 -17.52 0.48
C PRO A 219 -4.46 -17.32 -0.24
N ILE A 220 -4.38 -16.29 -1.09
CA ILE A 220 -3.18 -15.95 -1.86
C ILE A 220 -2.07 -15.46 -0.92
N LEU A 221 -2.39 -14.53 -0.02
CA LEU A 221 -1.43 -14.02 0.96
C LEU A 221 -0.95 -15.12 1.92
N THR A 222 -1.82 -16.05 2.32
CA THR A 222 -1.43 -17.19 3.15
C THR A 222 -0.41 -18.07 2.41
N ARG A 223 -0.64 -18.36 1.13
CA ARG A 223 0.34 -19.11 0.32
C ARG A 223 1.68 -18.37 0.19
N TRP A 224 1.67 -17.04 0.01
CA TRP A 224 2.89 -16.23 -0.06
C TRP A 224 3.61 -16.10 1.28
N LEU A 225 2.88 -16.10 2.39
CA LEU A 225 3.44 -16.23 3.74
C LEU A 225 4.16 -17.57 3.92
N GLU A 226 3.57 -18.66 3.43
CA GLU A 226 4.10 -20.01 3.60
C GLU A 226 5.23 -20.33 2.63
N SER A 227 5.20 -19.84 1.39
CA SER A 227 6.14 -20.29 0.34
C SER A 227 6.99 -19.18 -0.28
N GLY A 228 6.69 -17.92 0.02
CA GLY A 228 7.43 -16.78 -0.52
C GLY A 228 8.87 -16.71 -0.04
N ASP A 229 9.67 -15.87 -0.69
CA ASP A 229 10.98 -15.48 -0.17
C ASP A 229 10.82 -14.58 1.09
N PRO A 230 11.90 -14.30 1.84
CA PRO A 230 11.80 -13.50 3.05
C PRO A 230 11.12 -12.13 2.86
N VAL A 231 11.30 -11.47 1.72
CA VAL A 231 10.69 -10.15 1.45
C VAL A 231 9.19 -10.30 1.20
N ASP A 232 8.82 -11.28 0.38
CA ASP A 232 7.43 -11.59 0.04
C ASP A 232 6.63 -11.99 1.27
N ARG A 233 7.21 -12.82 2.15
CA ARG A 233 6.59 -13.23 3.41
C ARG A 233 6.28 -12.04 4.30
N ARG A 234 7.22 -11.12 4.46
CA ARG A 234 7.01 -9.91 5.26
C ARG A 234 5.85 -9.08 4.73
N GLN A 235 5.76 -8.91 3.41
CA GLN A 235 4.63 -8.22 2.81
C GLN A 235 3.32 -9.00 3.01
N ALA A 236 3.35 -10.33 2.92
CA ALA A 236 2.20 -11.17 3.19
C ALA A 236 1.70 -11.03 4.63
N VAL A 237 2.57 -11.04 5.65
CA VAL A 237 2.21 -10.78 7.05
C VAL A 237 1.57 -9.41 7.23
N ALA A 238 2.23 -8.37 6.72
CA ALA A 238 1.74 -7.00 6.81
C ALA A 238 0.37 -6.84 6.14
N SER A 239 0.16 -7.50 5.01
CA SER A 239 -1.10 -7.55 4.26
C SER A 239 -2.20 -8.34 4.98
N LEU A 240 -1.88 -9.51 5.54
CA LEU A 240 -2.84 -10.34 6.30
C LEU A 240 -3.39 -9.59 7.51
N ALA A 241 -2.55 -8.80 8.20
CA ALA A 241 -2.99 -7.97 9.31
C ALA A 241 -3.97 -6.84 8.92
N ARG A 242 -4.19 -6.59 7.62
CA ARG A 242 -5.20 -5.64 7.13
C ARG A 242 -6.52 -6.32 6.78
N ILE A 243 -6.53 -7.64 6.68
CA ILE A 243 -7.73 -8.41 6.35
C ILE A 243 -8.54 -8.63 7.64
N PRO A 244 -9.80 -8.20 7.70
CA PRO A 244 -10.62 -8.27 8.90
C PRO A 244 -11.31 -9.65 9.04
N THR A 245 -10.57 -10.74 8.85
CA THR A 245 -11.07 -12.11 9.00
C THR A 245 -10.40 -12.79 10.20
N PRO A 246 -11.11 -13.65 10.95
CA PRO A 246 -10.50 -14.40 12.05
C PRO A 246 -9.32 -15.27 11.60
N THR A 247 -9.39 -15.84 10.40
CA THR A 247 -8.32 -16.69 9.84
C THR A 247 -7.05 -15.91 9.56
N ALA A 248 -7.14 -14.77 8.85
CA ALA A 248 -5.97 -13.92 8.59
C ALA A 248 -5.34 -13.41 9.90
N ARG A 249 -6.17 -13.05 10.89
CA ARG A 249 -5.70 -12.68 12.23
C ARG A 249 -5.02 -13.83 12.94
N GLY A 250 -5.59 -15.03 12.87
CA GLY A 250 -5.01 -16.26 13.39
C GLY A 250 -3.60 -16.48 12.88
N LYS A 251 -3.38 -16.32 11.56
CA LYS A 251 -2.06 -16.44 10.93
C LYS A 251 -1.04 -15.43 11.47
N VAL A 252 -1.44 -14.17 11.68
CA VAL A 252 -0.54 -13.16 12.28
C VAL A 252 -0.19 -13.52 13.73
N TRP A 253 -1.14 -14.07 14.48
CA TRP A 253 -0.91 -14.54 15.85
C TRP A 253 -0.04 -15.79 15.94
N GLU A 254 -0.19 -16.75 15.02
CA GLU A 254 0.67 -17.94 14.89
C GLU A 254 2.14 -17.51 14.74
N ILE A 255 2.43 -16.49 13.93
CA ILE A 255 3.78 -15.96 13.75
C ILE A 255 4.33 -15.39 15.06
N LEU A 256 3.53 -14.59 15.76
CA LEU A 256 3.96 -14.01 17.04
C LEU A 256 4.23 -15.08 18.09
N ASN A 257 3.45 -16.15 18.12
CA ASN A 257 3.64 -17.23 19.09
C ASN A 257 4.87 -18.12 18.80
N GLY A 258 5.55 -17.92 17.66
CA GLY A 258 6.61 -18.80 17.23
C GLY A 258 6.09 -20.14 16.70
N ASP A 259 4.78 -20.28 16.48
CA ASP A 259 4.20 -21.49 15.87
C ASP A 259 4.69 -21.66 14.41
N PHE A 260 5.17 -20.58 13.81
CA PHE A 260 5.88 -20.59 12.53
C PHE A 260 7.33 -21.06 12.61
N GLU A 261 7.98 -21.15 13.77
CA GLU A 261 9.35 -21.70 13.87
C GLU A 261 9.34 -23.23 13.74
N ALA A 262 8.25 -23.89 14.15
CA ALA A 262 8.10 -25.35 14.10
C ALA A 262 8.05 -25.92 12.68
N ALA A 263 7.85 -25.09 11.65
CA ALA A 263 7.78 -25.52 10.26
C ALA A 263 9.09 -25.29 9.46
N GLY A 264 10.23 -25.11 10.16
CA GLY A 264 11.56 -25.04 9.55
C GLY A 264 11.90 -23.68 8.92
N TRP A 265 11.16 -22.65 9.33
CA TRP A 265 11.31 -21.28 8.85
C TRP A 265 12.27 -20.55 9.78
N ASP A 266 13.55 -20.80 9.55
CA ASP A 266 14.68 -20.33 10.35
C ASP A 266 14.70 -18.78 10.41
N LEU A 267 13.97 -18.21 11.38
CA LEU A 267 14.42 -17.02 12.06
C LEU A 267 15.63 -17.48 12.85
N ALA A 268 16.78 -17.42 12.17
CA ALA A 268 18.10 -17.74 12.65
C ALA A 268 18.17 -17.76 14.18
N GLU A 269 18.65 -18.87 14.73
CA GLU A 269 19.40 -18.92 15.98
C GLU A 269 19.89 -17.52 16.37
N SER A 270 19.16 -16.84 17.26
CA SER A 270 19.62 -15.70 18.07
C SER A 270 20.75 -14.87 17.45
N ARG A 271 20.54 -14.24 16.29
CA ARG A 271 21.55 -13.41 15.63
C ARG A 271 21.29 -11.93 15.87
N PRO A 272 21.95 -11.29 16.86
CA PRO A 272 21.75 -9.87 17.18
C PRO A 272 22.22 -8.91 16.07
N ASP A 273 22.80 -9.43 14.98
CA ASP A 273 23.26 -8.70 13.80
C ASP A 273 22.24 -8.66 12.65
N ILE A 274 21.13 -9.39 12.75
CA ILE A 274 20.06 -9.32 11.74
C ILE A 274 19.23 -8.04 11.98
N PRO A 275 19.05 -7.16 10.97
CA PRO A 275 18.19 -6.00 11.11
C PRO A 275 16.78 -6.43 11.54
N GLU A 276 16.21 -5.77 12.56
CA GLU A 276 14.87 -6.05 13.10
C GLU A 276 13.75 -6.20 12.05
N PHE A 277 13.95 -5.65 10.85
CA PHE A 277 13.01 -5.76 9.73
C PHE A 277 13.05 -7.10 9.01
N ASP A 278 13.97 -8.00 9.34
CA ASP A 278 14.02 -9.37 8.83
C ASP A 278 13.30 -10.36 9.74
N ASP A 279 12.95 -9.96 10.97
CA ASP A 279 12.13 -10.78 11.88
C ASP A 279 10.63 -10.66 11.56
N LEU A 280 9.99 -11.79 11.24
CA LEU A 280 8.55 -11.85 10.97
C LEU A 280 7.71 -11.51 12.22
N ARG A 281 8.20 -11.77 13.43
CA ARG A 281 7.54 -11.36 14.68
C ARG A 281 7.52 -9.84 14.81
N ALA A 282 8.63 -9.16 14.49
CA ALA A 282 8.67 -7.69 14.47
C ALA A 282 7.67 -7.12 13.45
N VAL A 283 7.59 -7.72 12.26
CA VAL A 283 6.63 -7.33 11.23
C VAL A 283 5.20 -7.56 11.71
N ALA A 284 4.89 -8.73 12.29
CA ALA A 284 3.59 -9.04 12.85
C ALA A 284 3.20 -8.07 13.98
N THR A 285 4.12 -7.77 14.89
CA THR A 285 3.93 -6.76 15.95
C THR A 285 3.60 -5.40 15.35
N SER A 286 4.42 -4.91 14.41
CA SER A 286 4.14 -3.65 13.71
C SER A 286 2.78 -3.66 13.01
N ALA A 287 2.43 -4.78 12.40
CA ALA A 287 1.22 -4.91 11.60
C ALA A 287 -0.04 -4.92 12.49
N LEU A 288 0.00 -5.58 13.64
CA LEU A 288 -1.08 -5.51 14.65
C LEU A 288 -1.19 -4.13 15.27
N LEU A 289 -0.09 -3.46 15.61
CA LEU A 289 -0.13 -2.10 16.16
C LEU A 289 -0.70 -1.08 15.17
N GLY A 290 -0.39 -1.23 13.88
CA GLY A 290 -0.83 -0.31 12.83
C GLY A 290 -2.19 -0.61 12.21
N ASN A 291 -2.56 -1.89 12.09
CA ASN A 291 -3.75 -2.34 11.35
C ASN A 291 -4.63 -3.33 12.14
N GLY A 292 -4.23 -3.70 13.35
CA GLY A 292 -5.01 -4.56 14.25
C GLY A 292 -6.31 -3.93 14.72
N SER A 293 -7.24 -4.78 15.14
CA SER A 293 -8.37 -4.33 15.94
C SER A 293 -7.90 -3.85 17.31
N ARG A 294 -8.77 -3.16 18.04
CA ARG A 294 -8.49 -2.78 19.44
C ARG A 294 -8.17 -3.99 20.31
N ASP A 295 -8.89 -5.08 20.08
CA ASP A 295 -8.71 -6.32 20.83
C ASP A 295 -7.38 -7.00 20.48
N ASP A 296 -6.92 -6.89 19.23
CA ASP A 296 -5.59 -7.36 18.85
C ASP A 296 -4.48 -6.59 19.59
N VAL A 297 -4.57 -5.27 19.66
CA VAL A 297 -3.57 -4.44 20.36
C VAL A 297 -3.59 -4.72 21.87
N ARG A 298 -4.78 -4.84 22.48
CA ARG A 298 -4.89 -5.20 23.90
C ARG A 298 -4.32 -6.58 24.17
N ARG A 299 -4.67 -7.58 23.35
CA ARG A 299 -4.12 -8.93 23.47
C ARG A 299 -2.60 -8.94 23.34
N LEU A 300 -2.04 -8.08 22.49
CA LEU A 300 -0.59 -7.94 22.33
C LEU A 300 0.06 -7.32 23.57
N LEU A 301 -0.56 -6.28 24.14
CA LEU A 301 -0.10 -5.67 25.39
C LEU A 301 -0.20 -6.65 26.56
N ASP A 302 -1.34 -7.34 26.70
CA ASP A 302 -1.56 -8.33 27.74
C ASP A 302 -0.56 -9.48 27.66
N ARG A 303 -0.23 -9.93 26.44
CA ARG A 303 0.84 -10.92 26.24
C ARG A 303 2.17 -10.41 26.80
N VAL A 304 2.59 -9.21 26.42
CA VAL A 304 3.89 -8.65 26.87
C VAL A 304 3.89 -8.36 28.38
N LYS A 305 2.73 -8.00 28.96
CA LYS A 305 2.56 -7.77 30.40
C LYS A 305 2.65 -9.06 31.24
N ASN A 306 2.30 -10.20 30.66
CA ASN A 306 2.26 -11.49 31.34
C ASN A 306 3.44 -12.40 30.95
N ASP A 307 4.38 -11.90 30.14
CA ASP A 307 5.63 -12.60 29.87
C ASP A 307 6.61 -12.36 31.02
N ASP A 308 6.62 -13.30 31.97
CA ASP A 308 7.51 -13.29 33.13
C ASP A 308 8.97 -13.66 32.76
N SER A 309 9.21 -14.19 31.55
CA SER A 309 10.55 -14.64 31.15
C SER A 309 11.52 -13.48 30.91
N GLY A 310 10.99 -12.31 30.53
CA GLY A 310 11.80 -11.14 30.17
C GLY A 310 12.58 -11.29 28.85
N ASP A 311 12.56 -12.48 28.24
CA ASP A 311 13.34 -12.86 27.06
C ASP A 311 12.52 -12.81 25.75
N ASP A 312 11.22 -12.52 25.79
CA ASP A 312 10.43 -12.39 24.55
C ASP A 312 10.82 -11.11 23.80
N ALA A 313 11.47 -11.29 22.63
CA ALA A 313 11.81 -10.23 21.69
C ALA A 313 10.60 -9.33 21.34
N ILE A 314 9.37 -9.85 21.44
CA ILE A 314 8.14 -9.08 21.21
C ILE A 314 7.99 -7.92 22.18
N ALA A 315 8.47 -8.03 23.43
CA ALA A 315 8.48 -6.90 24.35
C ALA A 315 9.30 -5.72 23.79
N GLY A 316 10.49 -6.02 23.26
CA GLY A 316 11.34 -5.02 22.60
C GLY A 316 10.67 -4.41 21.36
N TYR A 317 10.03 -5.25 20.53
CA TYR A 317 9.28 -4.78 19.37
C TYR A 317 8.10 -3.90 19.74
N VAL A 318 7.30 -4.29 20.74
CA VAL A 318 6.18 -3.50 21.23
C VAL A 318 6.68 -2.15 21.73
N GLU A 319 7.69 -2.12 22.60
CA GLU A 319 8.24 -0.85 23.11
C GLU A 319 8.74 0.06 21.98
N LYS A 320 9.43 -0.50 20.98
CA LYS A 320 10.00 0.27 19.88
C LYS A 320 8.95 0.75 18.87
N LEU A 321 7.95 -0.09 18.57
CA LEU A 321 7.00 0.13 17.48
C LEU A 321 5.67 0.71 17.96
N PHE A 322 5.40 0.74 19.27
CA PHE A 322 4.15 1.31 19.81
C PHE A 322 3.83 2.74 19.35
N PRO A 323 4.81 3.64 19.09
CA PRO A 323 4.50 4.96 18.54
C PRO A 323 3.78 4.94 17.18
N ALA A 324 3.74 3.79 16.50
CA ALA A 324 2.92 3.56 15.32
C ALA A 324 1.42 3.46 15.67
N ALA A 325 1.06 3.00 16.87
CA ALA A 325 -0.29 3.08 17.40
C ALA A 325 -0.67 4.56 17.57
N ARG A 326 -1.87 4.93 17.12
CA ARG A 326 -2.33 6.33 17.09
C ARG A 326 -3.53 6.59 18.00
N SER A 327 -3.91 5.61 18.81
CA SER A 327 -5.12 5.69 19.63
C SER A 327 -4.74 6.03 21.07
N PRO A 328 -5.24 7.12 21.67
CA PRO A 328 -4.97 7.46 23.08
C PRO A 328 -5.54 6.45 24.08
N GLU A 329 -6.52 5.64 23.67
CA GLU A 329 -7.20 4.68 24.55
C GLU A 329 -6.28 3.60 25.13
N PHE A 330 -5.09 3.40 24.55
CA PHE A 330 -4.08 2.45 25.05
C PHE A 330 -3.09 3.09 26.04
N VAL A 331 -3.18 4.39 26.32
CA VAL A 331 -2.29 5.04 27.30
C VAL A 331 -2.32 4.34 28.67
N PRO A 332 -3.49 4.00 29.26
CA PRO A 332 -3.53 3.26 30.52
C PRO A 332 -2.83 1.89 30.44
N ASP A 333 -3.01 1.17 29.33
CA ASP A 333 -2.39 -0.15 29.11
C ASP A 333 -0.87 -0.05 28.96
N VAL A 334 -0.39 0.98 28.29
CA VAL A 334 1.05 1.27 28.10
C VAL A 334 1.70 1.68 29.41
N VAL A 335 1.02 2.50 30.22
CA VAL A 335 1.51 2.86 31.56
C VAL A 335 1.55 1.61 32.45
N ASP A 336 0.49 0.80 32.47
CA ASP A 336 0.44 -0.46 33.23
C ASP A 336 1.57 -1.41 32.82
N LEU A 337 1.88 -1.49 31.53
CA LEU A 337 3.03 -2.24 31.02
C LEU A 337 4.36 -1.74 31.62
N MET A 338 4.61 -0.42 31.61
CA MET A 338 5.83 0.15 32.19
C MET A 338 5.92 -0.08 33.71
N VAL A 339 4.81 0.09 34.43
CA VAL A 339 4.72 -0.17 35.88
C VAL A 339 5.06 -1.61 36.20
N ARG A 340 4.43 -2.58 35.51
CA ARG A 340 4.69 -4.01 35.75
C ARG A 340 6.13 -4.40 35.47
N ARG A 341 6.74 -3.83 34.43
CA ARG A 341 8.15 -4.08 34.11
C ARG A 341 9.13 -3.32 34.99
N GLY A 342 8.64 -2.43 35.87
CA GLY A 342 9.48 -1.64 36.77
C GLY A 342 10.45 -0.69 36.05
N ARG A 343 10.15 -0.31 34.80
CA ARG A 343 11.02 0.54 33.98
C ARG A 343 10.21 1.38 33.01
N VAL A 344 10.76 2.53 32.61
CA VAL A 344 10.14 3.37 31.58
C VAL A 344 10.81 3.16 30.23
N SER A 345 10.02 3.20 29.15
CA SER A 345 10.54 3.18 27.79
C SER A 345 10.39 4.56 27.15
N ARG A 346 11.49 5.10 26.64
CA ARG A 346 11.50 6.40 25.96
C ARG A 346 10.51 6.44 24.79
N SER A 347 10.40 5.37 24.02
CA SER A 347 9.47 5.26 22.90
C SER A 347 8.01 5.28 23.37
N LEU A 348 7.69 4.58 24.46
CA LEU A 348 6.36 4.59 25.06
C LEU A 348 5.99 5.96 25.64
N LEU A 349 6.94 6.64 26.30
CA LEU A 349 6.75 8.02 26.76
C LEU A 349 6.52 9.01 25.61
N LEU A 350 7.23 8.86 24.49
CA LEU A 350 6.99 9.65 23.28
C LEU A 350 5.60 9.40 22.69
N TYR A 351 5.12 8.16 22.71
CA TYR A 351 3.75 7.83 22.33
C TYR A 351 2.74 8.55 23.24
N ILE A 352 2.87 8.42 24.58
CA ILE A 352 1.98 9.08 25.54
C ILE A 352 1.97 10.60 25.34
N ARG A 353 3.15 11.22 25.16
CA ARG A 353 3.24 12.66 24.88
C ARG A 353 2.54 13.07 23.59
N LYS A 354 2.56 12.21 22.58
CA LYS A 354 2.01 12.50 21.25
C LYS A 354 0.49 12.36 21.21
N VAL A 355 -0.08 11.38 21.91
CA VAL A 355 -1.51 11.05 21.81
C VAL A 355 -2.30 11.30 23.09
N GLY A 356 -1.66 11.32 24.25
CA GLY A 356 -2.33 11.49 25.54
C GLY A 356 -2.89 12.90 25.74
N GLY A 357 -3.92 12.99 26.59
CA GLY A 357 -4.51 14.24 27.08
C GLY A 357 -4.51 14.33 28.61
N GLN A 358 -5.08 15.42 29.14
CA GLN A 358 -5.17 15.69 30.59
C GLN A 358 -5.81 14.53 31.36
N GLU A 359 -6.73 13.78 30.75
CA GLU A 359 -7.40 12.61 31.34
C GLU A 359 -6.42 11.49 31.73
N HIS A 360 -5.24 11.44 31.12
CA HIS A 360 -4.21 10.44 31.39
C HIS A 360 -3.13 10.92 32.37
N PHE A 361 -3.24 12.14 32.90
CA PHE A 361 -2.24 12.71 33.82
C PHE A 361 -2.04 11.81 35.05
N ALA A 362 -3.13 11.37 35.66
CA ALA A 362 -3.09 10.50 36.85
C ALA A 362 -2.44 9.14 36.54
N ASP A 363 -2.69 8.56 35.36
CA ASP A 363 -2.07 7.31 34.95
C ASP A 363 -0.55 7.45 34.88
N VAL A 364 -0.07 8.48 34.17
CA VAL A 364 1.36 8.74 33.96
C VAL A 364 2.07 9.11 35.25
N GLN A 365 1.38 9.77 36.18
CA GLN A 365 1.96 10.15 37.48
C GLN A 365 2.41 8.93 38.29
N ARG A 366 1.74 7.78 38.14
CA ARG A 366 2.13 6.51 38.80
C ARG A 366 3.52 6.03 38.41
N LEU A 367 4.06 6.46 37.26
CA LEU A 367 5.41 6.09 36.85
C LEU A 367 6.47 6.70 37.78
N LEU A 368 6.16 7.80 38.47
CA LEU A 368 7.07 8.42 39.44
C LEU A 368 7.21 7.62 40.74
N ASP A 369 6.33 6.64 40.98
CA ASP A 369 6.42 5.73 42.13
C ASP A 369 7.43 4.59 41.89
N LEU A 370 7.95 4.46 40.66
CA LEU A 370 9.00 3.50 40.30
C LEU A 370 10.38 4.00 40.75
N ASP A 371 11.32 3.07 40.96
CA ASP A 371 12.73 3.40 41.23
C ASP A 371 13.44 3.86 39.95
N LEU A 372 13.15 5.10 39.56
CA LEU A 372 13.64 5.71 38.32
C LEU A 372 14.96 6.46 38.52
N THR A 373 15.82 6.40 37.51
CA THR A 373 16.97 7.30 37.38
C THR A 373 16.52 8.76 37.23
N ASP A 374 17.42 9.72 37.49
CA ASP A 374 17.08 11.15 37.37
C ASP A 374 16.70 11.55 35.93
N ASP A 375 17.34 10.93 34.94
CA ASP A 375 17.01 11.12 33.52
C ASP A 375 15.60 10.60 33.21
N GLU A 376 15.22 9.43 33.74
CA GLU A 376 13.89 8.87 33.58
C GLU A 376 12.82 9.70 34.28
N LYS A 377 13.07 10.17 35.50
CA LYS A 377 12.19 11.11 36.21
C LYS A 377 11.98 12.39 35.39
N THR A 378 13.06 12.94 34.84
CA THR A 378 13.01 14.13 33.98
C THR A 378 12.16 13.90 32.73
N MET A 379 12.29 12.73 32.09
CA MET A 379 11.45 12.37 30.95
C MET A 379 9.97 12.25 31.34
N VAL A 380 9.64 11.57 32.44
CA VAL A 380 8.26 11.44 32.93
C VAL A 380 7.66 12.79 33.27
N SER A 381 8.41 13.66 33.99
CA SER A 381 7.97 15.02 34.29
C SER A 381 7.72 15.84 33.03
N SER A 382 8.58 15.74 32.01
CA SER A 382 8.34 16.41 30.72
C SER A 382 7.07 15.93 30.02
N VAL A 383 6.69 14.66 30.16
CA VAL A 383 5.41 14.16 29.61
C VAL A 383 4.25 14.71 30.43
N LEU A 384 4.33 14.68 31.77
CA LEU A 384 3.29 15.23 32.65
C LEU A 384 3.04 16.73 32.38
N ASP A 385 4.08 17.52 32.16
CA ASP A 385 3.95 18.93 31.78
C ASP A 385 3.30 19.12 30.41
N ALA A 386 3.53 18.20 29.46
CA ALA A 386 2.88 18.24 28.15
C ALA A 386 1.41 17.79 28.19
N LEU A 387 1.01 17.02 29.20
CA LEU A 387 -0.38 16.60 29.40
C LEU A 387 -1.22 17.65 30.13
N ARG A 388 -0.59 18.61 30.82
CA ARG A 388 -1.26 19.76 31.46
C ARG A 388 -1.63 20.81 30.42
#